data_AF-A0A532TGX2-F1
#
_entry.id   AF-A0A532TGX2-F1
#
_cell.length_a   1.000
_cell.length_b   1.000
_cell.length_c   1.000
_cell.angle_alpha   90.00
_cell.angle_beta   90.00
_cell.angle_gamma   90.00
#
_symmetry.space_group_name_H-M   'P 1'
#
loop_
_entity.id
_entity.type
_entity.pdbx_description
1 polymer ?
#
loop_
_entity_poly.entity_id
_entity_poly.type
_entity_poly.pdbx_seq_one_letter_code
_entity_poly.pdbx_strand_id
1 'polypeptide(L)'
;MVVIFSWIKNELAYLKDSFFEIIKGIIIVFLASAGLGCALLLRYLGFNGTTITFFGVITEIISLLLVYFLLRGYLKTEEKTEISKPKGKKF
;
A
#
# COMPACT_ATOMS: atom_id res chain seq x y z
N MET A 1 -29.75 -1.10 -19.97
CA MET A 1 -28.97 -2.31 -19.66
C MET A 1 -27.56 -2.28 -20.27
N VAL A 2 -27.43 -2.01 -21.59
CA VAL A 2 -26.12 -1.95 -22.29
C VAL A 2 -25.16 -0.88 -21.73
N VAL A 3 -25.69 0.28 -21.35
CA VAL A 3 -24.89 1.40 -20.78
C VAL A 3 -24.27 1.03 -19.42
N ILE A 4 -25.03 0.33 -18.57
CA ILE A 4 -24.56 -0.13 -17.25
C ILE A 4 -23.45 -1.17 -17.40
N PHE A 5 -23.59 -2.08 -18.37
CA PHE A 5 -22.57 -3.09 -18.68
C PHE A 5 -21.29 -2.47 -19.23
N SER A 6 -21.41 -1.45 -20.09
CA SER A 6 -20.25 -0.69 -20.60
C SER A 6 -19.55 0.09 -19.48
N TRP A 7 -20.31 0.67 -18.55
CA TRP A 7 -19.77 1.41 -17.41
C TRP A 7 -19.01 0.49 -16.45
N ILE A 8 -19.60 -0.65 -16.07
CA ILE A 8 -18.94 -1.68 -15.23
C ILE A 8 -17.67 -2.21 -15.88
N LYS A 9 -17.69 -2.43 -17.20
CA LYS A 9 -16.52 -2.93 -17.94
C LYS A 9 -15.38 -1.91 -17.98
N ASN A 10 -15.70 -0.62 -18.11
CA ASN A 10 -14.72 0.45 -17.99
C ASN A 10 -14.12 0.50 -16.59
N GLU A 11 -14.96 0.41 -15.55
CA GLU A 11 -14.47 0.51 -14.18
C GLU A 11 -13.65 -0.70 -13.74
N LEU A 12 -13.97 -1.88 -14.24
CA LEU A 12 -13.11 -3.06 -14.09
C LEU A 12 -11.77 -2.92 -14.81
N ALA A 13 -11.73 -2.23 -15.96
CA ALA A 13 -10.48 -1.94 -16.65
C ALA A 13 -9.62 -0.93 -15.87
N TYR A 14 -10.23 0.13 -15.33
CA TYR A 14 -9.55 1.09 -14.45
C TYR A 14 -9.02 0.44 -13.17
N LEU A 15 -9.83 -0.39 -12.51
CA LEU A 15 -9.41 -1.15 -11.32
C LEU A 15 -8.24 -2.09 -11.63
N LYS A 16 -8.22 -2.68 -12.83
CA LYS A 16 -7.12 -3.54 -13.27
C LYS A 16 -5.84 -2.74 -13.50
N ASP A 17 -5.93 -1.54 -14.06
CA ASP A 17 -4.76 -0.67 -14.26
C ASP A 17 -4.21 -0.13 -12.93
N SER A 18 -5.08 0.21 -11.97
CA SER A 18 -4.69 0.66 -10.63
C SER A 18 -4.43 -0.48 -9.63
N PHE A 19 -4.47 -1.74 -10.06
CA PHE A 19 -4.35 -2.91 -9.17
C PHE A 19 -3.07 -2.88 -8.32
N PHE A 20 -1.94 -2.45 -8.91
CA PHE A 20 -0.67 -2.31 -8.19
C PHE A 20 -0.69 -1.19 -7.14
N GLU A 21 -1.43 -0.11 -7.36
CA GLU A 21 -1.59 0.97 -6.38
C GLU A 21 -2.49 0.54 -5.23
N ILE A 22 -3.55 -0.21 -5.53
CA ILE A 22 -4.44 -0.81 -4.53
C ILE A 22 -3.66 -1.74 -3.60
N ILE A 23 -2.80 -2.61 -4.17
CA ILE A 23 -1.93 -3.49 -3.36
C ILE A 23 -1.00 -2.68 -2.47
N LYS A 24 -0.36 -1.63 -3.00
CA LYS A 24 0.51 -0.75 -2.19
C LYS A 24 -0.25 -0.09 -1.04
N GLY A 25 -1.47 0.39 -1.30
CA GLY A 25 -2.35 0.94 -0.26
C GLY A 25 -2.67 -0.07 0.83
N ILE A 26 -3.02 -1.30 0.45
CA ILE A 26 -3.26 -2.39 1.40
C ILE A 26 -2.02 -2.67 2.26
N ILE A 27 -0.83 -2.72 1.65
CA ILE A 27 0.44 -2.93 2.37
C ILE A 27 0.66 -1.82 3.40
N ILE A 28 0.40 -0.55 3.06
CA ILE A 28 0.56 0.58 3.98
C ILE A 28 -0.38 0.43 5.19
N VAL A 29 -1.63 0.02 4.98
CA VAL A 29 -2.60 -0.21 6.08
C VAL A 29 -2.13 -1.33 7.01
N PHE A 30 -1.57 -2.41 6.45
CA PHE A 30 -0.99 -3.49 7.26
C PHE A 30 0.23 -3.02 8.06
N LEU A 31 1.12 -2.23 7.47
CA LEU A 31 2.29 -1.70 8.17
C LEU A 31 1.87 -0.74 9.29
N ALA A 32 0.90 0.14 9.04
CA ALA A 32 0.38 1.10 10.02
C ALA A 32 -0.38 0.45 11.19
N SER A 33 -0.79 -0.81 11.04
CA SER A 33 -1.46 -1.60 12.09
C SER A 33 -0.57 -2.72 12.64
N ALA A 34 0.68 -2.82 12.21
CA ALA A 34 1.58 -3.92 12.56
C ALA A 34 1.93 -3.94 14.05
N GLY A 35 2.16 -2.78 14.69
CA GLY A 35 2.39 -2.70 16.13
C GLY A 35 1.20 -3.22 16.95
N LEU A 36 -0.03 -2.97 16.49
CA LEU A 36 -1.25 -3.49 17.12
C LEU A 36 -1.37 -5.01 16.95
N GLY A 37 -1.10 -5.52 15.75
CA GLY A 37 -1.06 -6.98 15.50
C GLY A 37 0.00 -7.68 16.36
N CYS A 38 1.20 -7.11 16.44
CA CYS A 38 2.28 -7.59 17.30
C CYS A 38 1.87 -7.61 18.78
N ALA A 39 1.24 -6.55 19.26
CA ALA A 39 0.80 -6.45 20.64
C ALA A 39 -0.28 -7.49 21.00
N LEU A 40 -1.26 -7.71 20.11
CA LEU A 40 -2.29 -8.72 20.29
C LEU A 40 -1.70 -10.14 20.30
N LEU A 41 -0.77 -10.44 19.40
CA LEU A 41 -0.10 -11.74 19.33
C LEU A 41 0.70 -12.03 20.61
N LEU A 42 1.53 -11.08 21.04
CA LEU A 42 2.33 -11.23 22.25
C LEU A 42 1.46 -11.30 23.51
N ARG A 43 0.33 -10.58 23.54
CA ARG A 43 -0.64 -10.69 24.61
C ARG A 43 -1.29 -12.07 24.65
N TYR A 44 -1.66 -12.61 23.49
CA TYR A 44 -2.21 -13.97 23.37
C TYR A 44 -1.22 -15.04 23.86
N LEU A 45 0.08 -14.85 23.62
CA LEU A 45 1.16 -15.71 24.10
C LEU A 45 1.49 -15.53 25.60
N GLY A 46 0.80 -14.64 26.32
CA GLY A 46 0.95 -14.46 27.76
C GLY A 46 2.12 -13.57 28.19
N PHE A 47 2.73 -12.80 27.27
CA PHE A 47 3.79 -11.86 27.64
C PHE A 47 3.24 -10.68 28.47
N ASN A 48 4.13 -10.10 29.30
CA ASN A 48 3.79 -8.94 30.12
C ASN A 48 3.73 -7.65 29.28
N GLY A 49 3.15 -6.59 29.86
CA GLY A 49 2.98 -5.31 29.17
C GLY A 49 4.29 -4.69 28.71
N THR A 50 5.36 -4.78 29.50
CA THR A 50 6.67 -4.21 29.15
C THR A 50 7.28 -4.86 27.92
N THR A 51 7.24 -6.19 27.83
CA THR A 51 7.72 -6.94 26.67
C THR A 51 6.89 -6.60 25.43
N ILE A 52 5.56 -6.55 25.57
CA ILE A 52 4.65 -6.16 24.49
C ILE A 52 4.99 -4.75 23.98
N THR A 53 5.16 -3.78 24.86
CA THR A 53 5.50 -2.40 24.49
C THR A 53 6.86 -2.33 23.80
N PHE A 54 7.88 -3.03 24.32
CA PHE A 54 9.21 -3.04 23.74
C PHE A 54 9.21 -3.56 22.30
N PHE A 55 8.65 -4.76 22.08
CA PHE A 55 8.56 -5.34 20.73
C PHE A 55 7.59 -4.58 19.82
N GLY A 56 6.51 -4.02 20.37
CA GLY A 56 5.56 -3.18 19.65
C GLY A 56 6.23 -1.92 19.09
N VAL A 57 7.00 -1.20 19.90
CA VAL A 57 7.75 -0.01 19.47
C VAL A 57 8.78 -0.36 18.40
N ILE A 58 9.54 -1.45 18.57
CA ILE A 58 10.50 -1.91 17.57
C ILE A 58 9.79 -2.22 16.25
N THR A 59 8.67 -2.93 16.32
CA THR A 59 7.85 -3.27 15.14
C THR A 59 7.38 -2.01 14.42
N GLU A 60 6.92 -1.00 15.17
CA GLU A 60 6.42 0.26 14.61
C GLU A 60 7.53 1.08 13.94
N ILE A 61 8.72 1.11 14.53
CA ILE A 61 9.90 1.77 13.91
C ILE A 61 10.22 1.11 12.56
N ILE A 62 10.19 -0.22 12.49
CA ILE A 62 10.43 -0.96 11.24
C ILE A 62 9.34 -0.67 10.22
N SER A 63 8.07 -0.68 10.63
CA SER A 63 6.93 -0.32 9.77
C SER A 63 7.08 1.09 9.20
N LEU A 64 7.45 2.08 10.02
CA LEU A 64 7.65 3.46 9.56
C LEU A 64 8.78 3.57 8.54
N LEU A 65 9.89 2.85 8.74
CA LEU A 65 10.98 2.81 7.76
C LEU A 65 10.51 2.23 6.44
N LEU A 66 9.77 1.13 6.47
CA LEU A 66 9.25 0.49 5.25
C LEU A 66 8.20 1.37 4.54
N VAL A 67 7.29 2.02 5.28
CA VAL A 67 6.33 3.00 4.75
C VAL A 67 7.06 4.16 4.07
N TYR A 68 8.11 4.69 4.70
CA TYR A 68 8.93 5.76 4.13
C TYR A 68 9.54 5.35 2.79
N PHE A 69 10.12 4.14 2.68
CA PHE A 69 10.68 3.67 1.41
C PHE A 69 9.61 3.43 0.34
N LEU A 70 8.45 2.88 0.71
CA LEU A 70 7.31 2.67 -0.18
C LEU A 70 6.79 4.00 -0.74
N LEU A 71 6.55 4.98 0.13
CA LEU A 71 6.09 6.32 -0.25
C LEU A 71 7.15 7.06 -1.09
N ARG A 72 8.42 6.97 -0.71
CA ARG A 72 9.52 7.57 -1.49
C ARG A 72 9.64 6.95 -2.88
N GLY A 73 9.44 5.64 -3.00
CA GLY A 73 9.38 4.94 -4.28
C GLY A 73 8.20 5.41 -5.13
N TYR A 74 7.02 5.57 -4.51
CA TYR A 74 5.82 6.08 -5.17
C TYR A 74 6.02 7.51 -5.72
N LEU A 75 6.50 8.44 -4.89
CA LEU A 75 6.74 9.83 -5.29
C LEU A 75 7.78 9.94 -6.42
N LYS A 76 8.81 9.09 -6.43
CA LYS A 76 9.80 9.04 -7.53
C LYS A 76 9.27 8.41 -8.81
N THR A 77 8.23 7.59 -8.75
CA THR A 77 7.60 7.00 -9.94
C THR A 77 6.74 8.02 -10.70
N GLU A 78 6.10 8.96 -10.00
CA GLU A 78 5.33 10.03 -10.64
C GLU A 78 6.22 10.96 -11.49
N GLU A 79 7.42 11.31 -11.02
CA GLU A 79 8.40 12.10 -11.80
C GLU A 79 8.83 11.45 -13.13
N LYS A 80 8.85 10.11 -13.21
CA LYS A 80 9.27 9.39 -14.43
C LYS A 80 8.15 9.15 -15.42
N THR A 81 6.91 9.06 -14.96
CA THR A 81 5.76 8.71 -15.82
C THR A 81 5.36 9.86 -16.74
N GLU A 82 5.71 11.10 -16.41
CA GLU A 82 5.46 12.25 -17.30
C GLU A 82 6.37 12.28 -18.55
N ILE A 83 7.52 11.58 -18.54
CA ILE A 83 8.54 11.69 -19.60
C ILE A 83 8.27 10.74 -20.78
N SER A 84 7.42 9.71 -20.62
CA SER A 84 7.28 8.61 -21.59
C SER A 84 5.93 8.51 -22.30
N LYS A 85 5.21 9.62 -22.55
CA LYS A 85 4.15 9.62 -23.58
C LYS A 85 4.82 9.65 -24.97
N PRO A 86 4.76 8.58 -25.79
CA PRO A 86 5.26 8.65 -27.15
C PRO A 86 4.37 9.59 -27.95
N LYS A 87 4.94 10.71 -28.42
CA LYS A 87 4.34 11.56 -29.46
C LYS A 87 3.93 10.66 -30.62
N GLY A 88 2.62 10.59 -30.87
CA GLY A 88 2.07 9.88 -32.01
C GLY A 88 2.73 10.34 -33.31
N LYS A 89 3.25 9.38 -34.07
CA LYS A 89 3.50 9.53 -35.51
C LYS A 89 2.19 9.93 -36.17
N LYS A 90 2.09 11.16 -36.66
CA LYS A 90 1.19 11.48 -37.77
C LYS A 90 1.92 11.09 -39.06
N PHE A 91 1.37 10.11 -39.76
CA PHE A 91 1.58 9.95 -41.20
C PHE A 91 0.87 11.10 -41.92
#